data_AF-A0ABD0S4Y9-F1
#
_entry.id   AF-A0ABD0S4Y9-F1
#
_cell.length_a   1.000
_cell.length_b   1.000
_cell.length_c   1.000
_cell.angle_alpha   90.00
_cell.angle_beta   90.00
_cell.angle_gamma   90.00
#
_symmetry.space_group_name_H-M   'P 1'
#
loop_
_entity.id
_entity.type
_entity.pdbx_description
1 polymer ?
#
loop_
_entity_poly.entity_id
_entity_poly.type
_entity_poly.pdbx_seq_one_letter_code
_entity_poly.pdbx_strand_id
1 'polypeptide(L)'
;MALQLSRREVDEIRSSLDRAIYRSIGKSDSSLLSTVTSCLTNGYERRKIIDKISSHIDSKKASKLADKVLALAQELVSSSKSQKRKHEPEREKDSKKSRHDDKDRHDEKSRHDDRDRDRHDDRDKDKEKEREKEKKLGNGIEVLPLPSVMPEGETVGSKIAVLSADRIKLMMANAQKEIEERKRALVALKGEKQNVTTAAQTAQQLKAQLQQDVIPPPSVIKPTLYSKPAAAPISAEELEKQRKIAELQARIQRKLAGGALASTGGAGPAPLILDREGRTIDISGKRVQLTHVAPTLKANIRAKRREEFRAQLSAPTPDPRGESGAWQDPRVPTKPAVRAKRALRFHEPGKFRQLAERLRMKPLKPTYMPVFLTKKERKKLRRQSRREAWKEEQEKVRLGLEAPPEPKLRISNLMRALGTEAVQDPTAIEAKVREQIAKRQKTHLDANKARALTKDQKREKVDRKLREDTTMGVHVAVYRVKDLFECASAKFKVEVNAQQLHMTGCVILHRGCCVIIVEGGPKQQAKYKRLMLHRIKWEEDTVKDAEGNEVPNTCHLVWEGVTKQRAFGEIKFKVLPTEKQAREALQQHGAEHYWDLAYSGAVLAGPSEEP
;
A
#
# COMPACT_ATOMS: atom_id res chain seq x y z
N MET A 1 -31.54 -37.62 2.08
CA MET A 1 -30.93 -36.97 3.26
C MET A 1 -31.93 -37.05 4.40
N ALA A 2 -31.79 -38.08 5.22
CA ALA A 2 -32.56 -38.26 6.44
C ALA A 2 -32.16 -37.20 7.47
N LEU A 3 -33.14 -36.46 8.00
CA LEU A 3 -32.96 -35.55 9.13
C LEU A 3 -33.52 -36.25 10.36
N GLN A 4 -32.63 -36.67 11.27
CA GLN A 4 -33.01 -37.27 12.54
C GLN A 4 -32.88 -36.22 13.65
N LEU A 5 -33.99 -35.96 14.35
CA LEU A 5 -34.04 -35.03 15.48
C LEU A 5 -34.15 -35.82 16.78
N SER A 6 -33.51 -35.33 17.85
CA SER A 6 -33.69 -35.89 19.18
C SER A 6 -35.11 -35.64 19.70
N ARG A 7 -35.62 -36.47 20.63
CA ARG A 7 -36.97 -36.30 21.19
C ARG A 7 -37.21 -34.89 21.75
N ARG A 8 -36.20 -34.30 22.40
CA ARG A 8 -36.27 -32.93 22.94
C ARG A 8 -36.43 -31.88 21.84
N GLU A 9 -35.67 -32.00 20.76
CA GLU A 9 -35.77 -31.10 19.60
C GLU A 9 -37.10 -31.24 18.87
N VAL A 10 -37.67 -32.45 18.82
CA VAL A 10 -39.00 -32.69 18.24
C VAL A 10 -40.10 -32.05 19.09
N ASP A 11 -39.99 -32.13 20.42
CA ASP A 11 -40.95 -31.48 21.33
C ASP A 11 -40.91 -29.94 21.21
N GLU A 12 -39.73 -29.34 20.99
CA GLU A 12 -39.59 -27.89 20.74
C GLU A 12 -40.32 -27.42 19.48
N ILE A 13 -40.33 -28.22 18.41
CA ILE A 13 -41.03 -27.89 17.17
C ILE A 13 -42.49 -28.39 17.14
N ARG A 14 -42.94 -29.12 18.16
CA ARG A 14 -44.27 -29.76 18.19
C ARG A 14 -45.42 -28.76 18.01
N SER A 15 -45.36 -27.62 18.68
CA SER A 15 -46.38 -26.56 18.52
C SER A 15 -46.37 -25.92 17.12
N SER A 16 -45.20 -25.84 16.50
CA SER A 16 -45.04 -25.36 15.13
C SER A 16 -45.55 -26.36 14.10
N LEU A 17 -45.34 -27.66 14.34
CA LEU A 17 -45.88 -28.76 13.55
C LEU A 17 -47.41 -28.79 13.62
N ASP A 18 -47.98 -28.63 14.81
CA ASP A 18 -49.44 -28.58 15.00
C ASP A 18 -50.08 -27.40 14.24
N ARG A 19 -49.46 -26.21 14.31
CA ARG A 19 -49.85 -25.06 13.47
C ARG A 19 -49.73 -25.34 11.97
N ALA A 20 -48.71 -26.07 11.54
CA ALA A 20 -48.52 -26.41 10.13
C ALA A 20 -49.59 -27.40 9.64
N ILE A 21 -49.96 -28.38 10.48
CA ILE A 21 -51.04 -29.34 10.23
C ILE A 21 -52.38 -28.59 10.14
N TYR A 22 -52.70 -27.75 11.13
CA TYR A 22 -53.91 -26.95 11.13
C TYR A 22 -54.02 -26.05 9.89
N ARG A 23 -52.93 -25.41 9.45
CA ARG A 23 -52.92 -24.60 8.21
C ARG A 23 -53.10 -25.43 6.93
N SER A 24 -52.82 -26.73 6.97
CA SER A 24 -52.86 -27.60 5.79
C SER A 24 -54.18 -28.35 5.63
N ILE A 25 -54.84 -28.67 6.74
CA ILE A 25 -56.09 -29.45 6.78
C ILE A 25 -57.28 -28.60 7.25
N GLY A 26 -57.02 -27.49 7.98
CA GLY A 26 -58.05 -26.69 8.64
C GLY A 26 -58.57 -27.28 9.95
N LYS A 27 -57.99 -28.42 10.40
CA LYS A 27 -58.34 -29.14 11.63
C LYS A 27 -57.06 -29.61 12.33
N SER A 28 -57.11 -29.73 13.65
CA SER A 28 -56.03 -30.28 14.48
C SER A 28 -56.22 -31.78 14.66
N ASP A 29 -55.48 -32.58 13.91
CA ASP A 29 -55.50 -34.04 14.02
C ASP A 29 -54.32 -34.55 14.86
N SER A 30 -54.60 -35.00 16.08
CA SER A 30 -53.59 -35.49 17.04
C SER A 30 -52.87 -36.76 16.54
N SER A 31 -53.57 -37.61 15.78
CA SER A 31 -53.00 -38.80 15.14
C SER A 31 -51.92 -38.43 14.10
N LEU A 32 -52.19 -37.42 13.28
CA LEU A 32 -51.27 -36.89 12.29
C LEU A 32 -50.06 -36.19 12.93
N LEU A 33 -50.28 -35.46 14.01
CA LEU A 33 -49.17 -34.88 14.79
C LEU A 33 -48.25 -35.99 15.34
N SER A 34 -48.83 -37.07 15.87
CA SER A 34 -48.08 -38.21 16.40
C SER A 34 -47.28 -38.95 15.31
N THR A 35 -47.88 -39.18 14.13
CA THR A 35 -47.18 -39.83 13.01
C THR A 35 -46.04 -38.96 12.49
N VAL A 36 -46.24 -37.64 12.34
CA VAL A 36 -45.19 -36.70 11.92
C VAL A 36 -44.05 -36.63 12.96
N THR A 37 -44.37 -36.59 14.25
CA THR A 37 -43.42 -36.59 15.37
C THR A 37 -42.56 -37.86 15.36
N SER A 38 -43.19 -39.02 15.19
CA SER A 38 -42.52 -40.32 15.06
C SER A 38 -41.63 -40.37 13.81
N CYS A 39 -42.08 -39.78 12.70
CA CYS A 39 -41.30 -39.74 11.46
C CYS A 39 -40.01 -38.92 11.60
N LEU A 40 -40.05 -37.80 12.32
CA LEU A 40 -38.87 -36.96 12.58
C LEU A 40 -37.91 -37.57 13.59
N THR A 41 -38.42 -38.26 14.60
CA THR A 41 -37.61 -38.95 15.62
C THR A 41 -36.85 -40.13 15.02
N ASN A 42 -37.49 -40.87 14.11
CA ASN A 42 -36.91 -42.04 13.45
C ASN A 42 -36.07 -41.70 12.20
N GLY A 43 -35.98 -40.41 11.84
CA GLY A 43 -35.15 -39.95 10.73
C GLY A 43 -35.61 -40.47 9.36
N TYR A 44 -36.92 -40.54 9.10
CA TYR A 44 -37.38 -41.01 7.79
C TYR A 44 -37.02 -40.04 6.66
N GLU A 45 -36.74 -40.60 5.49
CA GLU A 45 -36.53 -39.80 4.29
C GLU A 45 -37.85 -39.24 3.75
N ARG A 46 -37.76 -38.12 3.02
CA ARG A 46 -38.90 -37.38 2.47
C ARG A 46 -39.99 -38.26 1.85
N ARG A 47 -39.62 -39.26 1.03
CA ARG A 47 -40.57 -40.19 0.40
C ARG A 47 -41.39 -40.97 1.44
N LYS A 48 -40.74 -41.59 2.43
CA LYS A 48 -41.39 -42.34 3.49
C LYS A 48 -42.26 -41.46 4.41
N ILE A 49 -41.88 -40.20 4.61
CA ILE A 49 -42.70 -39.23 5.34
C ILE A 49 -43.99 -38.94 4.57
N ILE A 50 -43.90 -38.71 3.26
CA ILE A 50 -45.07 -38.45 2.42
C ILE A 50 -46.00 -39.66 2.42
N ASP A 51 -45.48 -40.87 2.28
CA ASP A 51 -46.29 -42.09 2.24
C ASP A 51 -47.08 -42.27 3.56
N LYS A 52 -46.43 -42.07 4.72
CA LYS A 52 -47.06 -42.15 6.04
C LYS A 52 -48.04 -41.02 6.36
N ILE A 53 -47.87 -39.84 5.76
CA ILE A 53 -48.85 -38.74 5.88
C ILE A 53 -50.01 -38.97 4.89
N SER A 54 -49.75 -39.58 3.73
CA SER A 54 -50.75 -39.83 2.70
C SER A 54 -51.80 -40.87 3.08
N SER A 55 -51.52 -41.72 4.08
CA SER A 55 -52.53 -42.61 4.67
C SER A 55 -53.61 -41.87 5.46
N HIS A 56 -53.38 -40.60 5.79
CA HIS A 56 -54.28 -39.78 6.60
C HIS A 56 -54.80 -38.53 5.88
N ILE A 57 -54.18 -38.12 4.77
CA ILE A 57 -54.53 -36.90 3.99
C ILE A 57 -54.32 -37.15 2.49
N ASP A 58 -55.02 -36.41 1.63
CA ASP A 58 -54.75 -36.30 0.19
C ASP A 58 -53.25 -36.21 -0.14
N SER A 59 -52.79 -37.01 -1.11
CA SER A 59 -51.38 -37.07 -1.55
C SER A 59 -50.77 -35.69 -1.93
N LYS A 60 -51.56 -34.79 -2.53
CA LYS A 60 -51.12 -33.42 -2.86
C LYS A 60 -50.94 -32.52 -1.63
N LYS A 61 -51.68 -32.76 -0.55
CA LYS A 61 -51.53 -32.04 0.73
C LYS A 61 -50.44 -32.68 1.58
N ALA A 62 -50.33 -34.01 1.57
CA ALA A 62 -49.29 -34.77 2.25
C ALA A 62 -47.88 -34.37 1.80
N SER A 63 -47.66 -34.22 0.48
CA SER A 63 -46.40 -33.72 -0.08
C SER A 63 -46.04 -32.31 0.39
N LYS A 64 -47.00 -31.37 0.33
CA LYS A 64 -46.81 -29.99 0.79
C LYS A 64 -46.57 -29.90 2.31
N LEU A 65 -47.24 -30.74 3.10
CA LEU A 65 -47.05 -30.79 4.54
C LEU A 65 -45.67 -31.35 4.88
N ALA A 66 -45.24 -32.44 4.23
CA ALA A 66 -43.90 -33.02 4.42
C ALA A 66 -42.78 -32.02 4.13
N ASP A 67 -42.92 -31.19 3.09
CA ASP A 67 -41.94 -30.14 2.76
C ASP A 67 -41.85 -29.06 3.85
N LYS A 68 -43.00 -28.63 4.38
CA LYS A 68 -43.04 -27.66 5.50
C LYS A 68 -42.44 -28.24 6.78
N VAL A 69 -42.73 -29.51 7.07
CA VAL A 69 -42.19 -30.23 8.23
C VAL A 69 -40.66 -30.32 8.16
N LEU A 70 -40.11 -30.71 6.99
CA LEU A 70 -38.66 -30.78 6.80
C LEU A 70 -37.98 -29.41 6.85
N ALA A 71 -38.64 -28.35 6.36
CA ALA A 71 -38.12 -26.99 6.46
C ALA A 71 -38.03 -26.52 7.93
N LEU A 72 -39.06 -26.76 8.74
CA LEU A 72 -39.05 -26.44 10.17
C LEU A 72 -37.97 -27.22 10.93
N ALA A 73 -37.77 -28.49 10.59
CA ALA A 73 -36.69 -29.31 11.14
C ALA A 73 -35.29 -28.74 10.81
N GLN A 74 -35.06 -28.28 9.58
CA GLN A 74 -33.79 -27.68 9.15
C GLN A 74 -33.52 -26.32 9.80
N GLU A 75 -34.56 -25.52 10.02
CA GLU A 75 -34.45 -24.23 10.69
C GLU A 75 -34.00 -24.41 12.14
N LEU A 76 -34.54 -25.41 12.86
CA LEU A 76 -34.11 -25.73 14.23
C LEU A 76 -32.64 -26.18 14.29
N VAL A 77 -32.21 -27.05 13.36
CA VAL A 77 -30.80 -27.49 13.29
C VAL A 77 -29.86 -26.31 12.98
N SER A 78 -30.34 -25.32 12.24
CA SER A 78 -29.58 -24.11 11.90
C SER A 78 -29.55 -23.11 13.06
N SER A 79 -30.64 -23.00 13.82
CA SER A 79 -30.75 -22.11 14.98
C SER A 79 -29.95 -22.64 16.18
N SER A 80 -29.96 -23.96 16.43
CA SER A 80 -29.19 -24.60 17.51
C SER A 80 -27.67 -24.48 17.29
N LYS A 81 -27.20 -24.58 16.05
CA LYS A 81 -25.80 -24.27 15.68
C LYS A 81 -25.40 -22.82 15.96
N SER A 82 -26.35 -21.88 15.95
CA SER A 82 -26.10 -20.46 16.23
C SER A 82 -26.13 -20.14 17.73
N GLN A 83 -26.96 -20.82 18.53
CA GLN A 83 -27.04 -20.63 19.98
C GLN A 83 -25.82 -21.18 20.73
N LYS A 84 -25.16 -22.23 20.22
CA LYS A 84 -23.93 -22.78 20.82
C LYS A 84 -22.72 -21.81 20.78
N ARG A 85 -22.85 -20.61 20.17
CA ARG A 85 -21.79 -19.59 20.08
C ARG A 85 -21.99 -18.37 20.99
N LYS A 86 -22.99 -18.34 21.89
CA LYS A 86 -23.38 -17.06 22.52
C LYS A 86 -23.54 -17.02 24.05
N HIS A 87 -23.04 -17.99 24.82
CA HIS A 87 -23.05 -17.88 26.27
C HIS A 87 -21.81 -18.47 26.95
N GLU A 88 -20.89 -17.62 27.39
CA GLU A 88 -20.02 -17.88 28.53
C GLU A 88 -19.64 -16.53 29.20
N PRO A 89 -19.97 -16.29 30.47
CA PRO A 89 -19.47 -15.16 31.24
C PRO A 89 -18.16 -15.51 31.96
N GLU A 90 -17.31 -14.50 32.12
CA GLU A 90 -15.95 -14.57 32.66
C GLU A 90 -15.83 -15.32 34.00
N ARG A 91 -14.85 -16.22 34.08
CA ARG A 91 -14.13 -16.54 35.32
C ARG A 91 -12.64 -16.66 35.04
N GLU A 92 -11.87 -15.83 35.72
CA GLU A 92 -10.42 -15.98 35.87
C GLU A 92 -10.08 -17.37 36.41
N LYS A 93 -9.09 -18.03 35.79
CA LYS A 93 -8.21 -18.96 36.48
C LYS A 93 -6.96 -19.23 35.65
N ASP A 94 -5.82 -18.85 36.23
CA ASP A 94 -4.50 -19.39 35.96
C ASP A 94 -4.54 -20.92 35.96
N SER A 95 -3.96 -21.56 34.92
CA SER A 95 -3.11 -22.75 35.04
C SER A 95 -2.67 -23.31 33.67
N LYS A 96 -1.34 -23.52 33.59
CA LYS A 96 -0.52 -24.35 32.69
C LYS A 96 -1.21 -25.03 31.48
N LYS A 97 -0.83 -24.57 30.27
CA LYS A 97 -1.17 -25.20 29.00
C LYS A 97 -0.20 -26.33 28.64
N SER A 98 -0.72 -27.56 28.56
CA SER A 98 -0.08 -28.72 27.93
C SER A 98 -0.29 -28.71 26.41
N ARG A 99 0.66 -29.34 25.70
CA ARG A 99 0.79 -29.44 24.24
C ARG A 99 -0.12 -30.53 23.66
N HIS A 100 -1.32 -30.20 23.16
CA HIS A 100 -2.00 -31.08 22.19
C HIS A 100 -3.19 -30.38 21.48
N ASP A 101 -2.96 -29.35 20.66
CA ASP A 101 -4.09 -28.74 19.90
C ASP A 101 -3.67 -27.92 18.64
N ASP A 102 -2.67 -28.40 17.90
CA ASP A 102 -2.17 -27.72 16.68
C ASP A 102 -2.64 -28.35 15.36
N LYS A 103 -3.42 -29.46 15.38
CA LYS A 103 -3.80 -30.18 14.15
C LYS A 103 -5.08 -29.68 13.49
N ASP A 104 -6.07 -29.19 14.23
CA ASP A 104 -7.39 -28.85 13.65
C ASP A 104 -7.49 -27.44 13.04
N ARG A 105 -6.48 -26.59 13.24
CA ARG A 105 -6.47 -25.21 12.68
C ARG A 105 -5.98 -25.14 11.22
N HIS A 106 -5.37 -26.21 10.70
CA HIS A 106 -4.80 -26.20 9.36
C HIS A 106 -5.84 -26.50 8.26
N ASP A 107 -6.96 -27.14 8.61
CA ASP A 107 -7.96 -27.63 7.65
C ASP A 107 -9.05 -26.60 7.31
N GLU A 108 -9.40 -25.68 8.23
CA GLU A 108 -10.35 -24.60 7.92
C GLU A 108 -9.74 -23.51 7.03
N LYS A 109 -8.41 -23.38 7.01
CA LYS A 109 -7.70 -22.36 6.23
C LYS A 109 -7.57 -22.74 4.74
N SER A 110 -7.44 -24.04 4.44
CA SER A 110 -7.37 -24.54 3.05
C SER A 110 -8.70 -24.35 2.31
N ARG A 111 -9.83 -24.64 2.98
CA ARG A 111 -11.18 -24.55 2.40
C ARG A 111 -11.65 -23.13 2.08
N HIS A 112 -11.06 -22.10 2.70
CA HIS A 112 -11.38 -20.71 2.39
C HIS A 112 -10.60 -20.18 1.17
N ASP A 113 -9.34 -20.59 0.99
CA ASP A 113 -8.50 -20.16 -0.14
C ASP A 113 -8.94 -20.77 -1.48
N ASP A 114 -9.50 -21.99 -1.50
CA ASP A 114 -9.99 -22.61 -2.74
C ASP A 114 -11.25 -21.93 -3.29
N ARG A 115 -12.16 -21.47 -2.40
CA ARG A 115 -13.39 -20.76 -2.82
C ARG A 115 -13.14 -19.38 -3.43
N ASP A 116 -12.04 -18.72 -3.05
CA ASP A 116 -11.67 -17.42 -3.61
C ASP A 116 -10.89 -17.56 -4.94
N ARG A 117 -10.31 -18.73 -5.24
CA ARG A 117 -9.71 -19.05 -6.54
C ARG A 117 -10.75 -19.27 -7.63
N ASP A 118 -11.76 -20.11 -7.36
CA ASP A 118 -12.79 -20.45 -8.36
C ASP A 118 -13.56 -19.21 -8.84
N ARG A 119 -13.85 -18.27 -7.92
CA ARG A 119 -14.51 -16.99 -8.26
C ARG A 119 -13.66 -16.06 -9.12
N HIS A 120 -12.33 -16.19 -9.11
CA HIS A 120 -11.45 -15.37 -9.95
C HIS A 120 -11.37 -15.94 -11.36
N ASP A 121 -11.40 -17.26 -11.50
CA ASP A 121 -11.26 -17.95 -12.79
C ASP A 121 -12.53 -17.82 -13.66
N ASP A 122 -13.72 -17.90 -13.04
CA ASP A 122 -15.00 -17.65 -13.73
C ASP A 122 -15.10 -16.22 -14.27
N ARG A 123 -14.56 -15.25 -13.53
CA ARG A 123 -14.61 -13.83 -13.90
C ARG A 123 -13.66 -13.46 -15.05
N ASP A 124 -12.58 -14.22 -15.23
CA ASP A 124 -11.67 -14.01 -16.34
C ASP A 124 -12.16 -14.74 -17.61
N LYS A 125 -12.83 -15.90 -17.49
CA LYS A 125 -13.53 -16.56 -18.60
C LYS A 125 -14.67 -15.72 -19.18
N ASP A 126 -15.45 -15.04 -18.33
CA ASP A 126 -16.53 -14.17 -18.81
C ASP A 126 -16.02 -12.95 -19.59
N LYS A 127 -14.89 -12.37 -19.18
CA LYS A 127 -14.25 -11.26 -19.92
C LYS A 127 -13.65 -11.69 -21.25
N GLU A 128 -13.18 -12.93 -21.35
CA GLU A 128 -12.63 -13.47 -22.59
C GLU A 128 -13.73 -13.72 -23.61
N LYS A 129 -14.89 -14.24 -23.16
CA LYS A 129 -16.10 -14.39 -23.99
C LYS A 129 -16.67 -13.06 -24.48
N GLU A 130 -16.64 -12.00 -23.65
CA GLU A 130 -17.06 -10.66 -24.10
C GLU A 130 -16.14 -10.10 -25.20
N ARG A 131 -14.83 -10.32 -25.09
CA ARG A 131 -13.84 -9.91 -26.11
C ARG A 131 -13.99 -10.67 -27.43
N GLU A 132 -14.36 -11.94 -27.39
CA GLU A 132 -14.64 -12.72 -28.60
C GLU A 132 -15.94 -12.28 -29.28
N LYS A 133 -16.97 -11.90 -28.50
CA LYS A 133 -18.22 -11.35 -29.04
C LYS A 133 -17.99 -10.01 -29.75
N GLU A 134 -17.20 -9.11 -29.18
CA GLU A 134 -16.87 -7.82 -29.82
C GLU A 134 -16.12 -8.02 -31.15
N LYS A 135 -15.25 -9.03 -31.25
CA LYS A 135 -14.53 -9.33 -32.50
C LYS A 135 -15.43 -9.90 -33.60
N LYS A 136 -16.48 -10.64 -33.26
CA LYS A 136 -17.41 -11.24 -34.24
C LYS A 136 -18.40 -10.22 -34.83
N LEU A 137 -18.70 -9.15 -34.13
CA LEU A 137 -19.64 -8.10 -34.58
C LEU A 137 -19.03 -7.09 -35.57
N GLY A 138 -17.70 -7.08 -35.75
CA GLY A 138 -17.01 -6.12 -36.63
C GLY A 138 -16.92 -6.53 -38.11
N ASN A 139 -17.34 -7.76 -38.48
CA ASN A 139 -16.97 -8.38 -39.76
C ASN A 139 -18.14 -8.70 -40.71
N GLY A 140 -19.32 -8.09 -40.56
CA GLY A 140 -20.46 -8.39 -41.43
C GLY A 140 -21.22 -7.14 -41.90
N ILE A 141 -20.91 -6.65 -43.10
CA ILE A 141 -21.83 -5.81 -43.89
C ILE A 141 -21.79 -6.32 -45.35
N GLU A 142 -22.97 -6.66 -45.86
CA GLU A 142 -23.29 -7.23 -47.18
C GLU A 142 -23.12 -6.21 -48.35
N VAL A 143 -22.95 -6.77 -49.55
CA VAL A 143 -22.66 -6.12 -50.85
C VAL A 143 -23.87 -6.28 -51.80
N LEU A 144 -24.11 -5.29 -52.69
CA LEU A 144 -24.51 -5.35 -54.15
C LEU A 144 -25.27 -4.06 -54.60
N PRO A 145 -25.32 -3.64 -55.90
CA PRO A 145 -24.38 -3.80 -57.05
C PRO A 145 -24.09 -2.52 -57.92
N LEU A 146 -22.90 -2.54 -58.57
CA LEU A 146 -22.30 -1.94 -59.81
C LEU A 146 -23.09 -1.03 -60.81
N PRO A 147 -22.40 -0.14 -61.59
CA PRO A 147 -21.68 -0.56 -62.82
C PRO A 147 -20.29 0.05 -63.12
N SER A 148 -19.40 -0.85 -63.56
CA SER A 148 -18.32 -0.82 -64.59
C SER A 148 -17.55 0.48 -64.96
N VAL A 149 -16.21 0.41 -64.91
CA VAL A 149 -15.25 0.38 -66.06
C VAL A 149 -13.81 0.33 -65.49
N MET A 150 -12.99 -0.64 -65.95
CA MET A 150 -11.54 -0.77 -65.70
C MET A 150 -10.76 0.00 -66.81
N PRO A 151 -9.50 0.46 -66.59
CA PRO A 151 -8.35 -0.44 -66.74
C PRO A 151 -7.24 -0.27 -65.68
N GLU A 152 -6.33 -1.23 -65.74
CA GLU A 152 -5.38 -1.68 -64.74
C GLU A 152 -4.12 -0.81 -64.58
N GLY A 153 -3.54 -0.89 -63.37
CA GLY A 153 -2.10 -0.67 -63.14
C GLY A 153 -1.73 0.56 -62.33
N GLU A 154 -1.81 0.47 -60.99
CA GLU A 154 -0.77 0.95 -60.04
C GLU A 154 -1.29 0.88 -58.59
N THR A 155 -0.44 0.40 -57.68
CA THR A 155 -0.75 0.03 -56.30
C THR A 155 -1.20 1.22 -55.42
N VAL A 156 -2.40 1.15 -54.83
CA VAL A 156 -3.04 2.21 -54.01
C VAL A 156 -2.56 2.25 -52.54
N GLY A 157 -1.55 1.47 -52.16
CA GLY A 157 -1.08 1.39 -50.77
C GLY A 157 -0.33 2.62 -50.25
N SER A 158 0.22 3.46 -51.13
CA SER A 158 1.14 4.55 -50.75
C SER A 158 0.48 5.93 -50.66
N LYS A 159 -0.66 6.18 -51.32
CA LYS A 159 -1.30 7.52 -51.32
C LYS A 159 -2.14 7.82 -50.06
N ILE A 160 -2.73 6.80 -49.43
CA ILE A 160 -3.56 6.98 -48.22
C ILE A 160 -2.71 7.33 -46.99
N ALA A 161 -1.48 6.78 -46.90
CA ALA A 161 -0.55 7.09 -45.82
C ALA A 161 0.02 8.52 -45.94
N VAL A 162 0.36 8.96 -47.16
CA VAL A 162 0.92 10.31 -47.41
C VAL A 162 -0.11 11.41 -47.14
N LEU A 163 -1.38 11.22 -47.54
CA LEU A 163 -2.45 12.18 -47.25
C LEU A 163 -2.74 12.33 -45.74
N SER A 164 -2.53 11.27 -44.94
CA SER A 164 -2.68 11.33 -43.48
C SER A 164 -1.52 12.07 -42.79
N ALA A 165 -0.29 11.86 -43.29
CA ALA A 165 0.91 12.51 -42.78
C ALA A 165 0.91 14.01 -43.08
N ASP A 166 0.49 14.42 -44.28
CA ASP A 166 0.39 15.83 -44.65
C ASP A 166 -0.73 16.55 -43.89
N ARG A 167 -1.83 15.86 -43.59
CA ARG A 167 -2.90 16.41 -42.75
C ARG A 167 -2.50 16.58 -41.29
N ILE A 168 -1.70 15.65 -40.74
CA ILE A 168 -1.11 15.77 -39.39
C ILE A 168 -0.06 16.88 -39.36
N LYS A 169 0.75 17.02 -40.41
CA LYS A 169 1.76 18.09 -40.55
C LYS A 169 1.11 19.46 -40.65
N LEU A 170 0.00 19.58 -41.40
CA LEU A 170 -0.81 20.79 -41.47
C LEU A 170 -1.49 21.12 -40.14
N MET A 171 -1.97 20.10 -39.41
CA MET A 171 -2.58 20.28 -38.09
C MET A 171 -1.55 20.71 -37.03
N MET A 172 -0.33 20.15 -37.07
CA MET A 172 0.76 20.58 -36.19
C MET A 172 1.31 21.95 -36.57
N ALA A 173 1.39 22.28 -37.86
CA ALA A 173 1.81 23.61 -38.32
C ALA A 173 0.78 24.69 -37.97
N ASN A 174 -0.52 24.39 -38.08
CA ASN A 174 -1.58 25.30 -37.64
C ASN A 174 -1.59 25.44 -36.11
N ALA A 175 -1.37 24.35 -35.36
CA ALA A 175 -1.23 24.41 -33.91
C ALA A 175 0.01 25.20 -33.47
N GLN A 176 1.14 25.08 -34.20
CA GLN A 176 2.35 25.86 -33.95
C GLN A 176 2.15 27.34 -34.29
N LYS A 177 1.49 27.67 -35.41
CA LYS A 177 1.10 29.04 -35.74
C LYS A 177 0.15 29.64 -34.69
N GLU A 178 -0.81 28.88 -34.18
CA GLU A 178 -1.72 29.35 -33.14
C GLU A 178 -0.99 29.57 -31.80
N ILE A 179 0.01 28.73 -31.47
CA ILE A 179 0.86 28.93 -30.30
C ILE A 179 1.80 30.13 -30.49
N GLU A 180 2.32 30.35 -31.69
CA GLU A 180 3.19 31.46 -32.01
C GLU A 180 2.43 32.80 -32.07
N GLU A 181 1.23 32.83 -32.62
CA GLU A 181 0.32 33.99 -32.55
C GLU A 181 -0.12 34.26 -31.10
N ARG A 182 -0.42 33.23 -30.30
CA ARG A 182 -0.68 33.43 -28.86
C ARG A 182 0.55 33.91 -28.11
N LYS A 183 1.75 33.44 -28.45
CA LYS A 183 3.01 33.95 -27.89
C LYS A 183 3.28 35.39 -28.33
N ARG A 184 3.02 35.73 -29.59
CA ARG A 184 3.17 37.09 -30.14
C ARG A 184 2.15 38.05 -29.55
N ALA A 185 0.91 37.61 -29.34
CA ALA A 185 -0.12 38.36 -28.64
C ALA A 185 0.20 38.52 -27.14
N LEU A 186 0.78 37.51 -26.49
CA LEU A 186 1.28 37.61 -25.11
C LEU A 186 2.50 38.52 -24.99
N VAL A 187 3.38 38.56 -26.00
CA VAL A 187 4.51 39.50 -26.06
C VAL A 187 4.05 40.92 -26.36
N ALA A 188 3.03 41.10 -27.21
CA ALA A 188 2.39 42.39 -27.46
C ALA A 188 1.66 42.91 -26.21
N LEU A 189 0.99 42.04 -25.44
CA LEU A 189 0.40 42.38 -24.14
C LEU A 189 1.45 42.58 -23.03
N LYS A 190 2.63 41.97 -23.14
CA LYS A 190 3.76 42.18 -22.22
C LYS A 190 4.58 43.44 -22.53
N GLY A 191 4.38 44.04 -23.71
CA GLY A 191 4.98 45.31 -24.14
C GLY A 191 4.42 46.56 -23.43
N GLU A 192 3.34 46.45 -22.66
CA GLU A 192 2.76 47.57 -21.91
C GLU A 192 2.94 47.51 -20.39
N LYS A 193 3.71 46.55 -19.86
CA LYS A 193 4.08 46.53 -18.43
C LYS A 193 5.53 46.10 -18.20
N GLN A 194 6.46 46.99 -18.55
CA GLN A 194 7.81 47.01 -17.97
C GLN A 194 8.19 48.46 -17.67
N ASN A 195 7.89 48.91 -16.44
CA ASN A 195 8.59 49.99 -15.75
C ASN A 195 8.32 49.88 -14.25
N VAL A 196 8.94 48.89 -13.59
CA VAL A 196 9.08 48.85 -12.13
C VAL A 196 10.44 48.24 -11.79
N THR A 197 11.50 48.99 -12.02
CA THR A 197 12.85 48.73 -11.51
C THR A 197 13.58 50.05 -11.25
N THR A 198 12.89 50.99 -10.59
CA THR A 198 13.47 52.27 -10.10
C THR A 198 12.93 52.66 -8.72
N ALA A 199 12.49 51.69 -7.92
CA ALA A 199 12.04 51.90 -6.53
C ALA A 199 12.94 51.23 -5.48
N ALA A 200 13.98 50.50 -5.90
CA ALA A 200 14.93 49.84 -5.02
C ALA A 200 16.20 50.66 -4.73
N GLN A 201 16.41 51.78 -5.43
CA GLN A 201 17.59 52.64 -5.27
C GLN A 201 17.30 53.94 -4.50
N THR A 202 16.03 54.34 -4.38
CA THR A 202 15.60 55.56 -3.67
C THR A 202 15.34 55.35 -2.17
N ALA A 203 15.29 54.10 -1.69
CA ALA A 203 15.08 53.78 -0.28
C ALA A 203 16.39 53.78 0.56
N GLN A 204 17.56 53.94 -0.07
CA GLN A 204 18.86 53.93 0.61
C GLN A 204 19.43 55.33 0.90
N GLN A 205 18.82 56.41 0.42
CA GLN A 205 19.32 57.79 0.61
C GLN A 205 18.56 58.63 1.65
N LEU A 206 17.43 58.17 2.18
CA LEU A 206 16.59 58.97 3.12
C LEU A 206 16.77 58.60 4.61
N LYS A 207 17.79 57.80 4.95
CA LYS A 207 18.06 57.40 6.34
C LYS A 207 19.24 58.12 6.98
N ALA A 208 19.76 59.16 6.33
CA ALA A 208 20.91 59.93 6.79
C ALA A 208 20.65 61.45 6.70
N GLN A 209 19.60 61.93 7.37
CA GLN A 209 19.53 63.34 7.77
C GLN A 209 18.42 63.55 8.83
N LEU A 210 18.81 64.25 9.90
CA LEU A 210 18.03 64.83 11.00
C LEU A 210 17.78 64.02 12.29
N GLN A 211 18.75 64.14 13.20
CA GLN A 211 18.58 64.31 14.65
C GLN A 211 18.35 65.82 14.98
N GLN A 212 17.75 66.08 16.16
CA GLN A 212 17.59 67.37 16.90
C GLN A 212 16.54 68.36 16.36
N ASP A 213 15.75 69.13 17.14
CA ASP A 213 15.56 69.37 18.59
C ASP A 213 14.18 70.09 18.84
N VAL A 214 13.64 69.92 20.05
CA VAL A 214 12.76 70.73 20.96
C VAL A 214 11.93 72.00 20.50
N ILE A 215 10.57 71.93 20.61
CA ILE A 215 9.47 72.78 21.25
C ILE A 215 9.52 74.37 21.20
N PRO A 216 8.45 75.24 21.31
CA PRO A 216 6.95 75.29 21.05
C PRO A 216 6.49 76.60 20.27
N PRO A 217 5.27 77.22 20.42
CA PRO A 217 3.90 76.89 19.96
C PRO A 217 3.28 78.05 19.07
N PRO A 218 1.96 78.39 19.06
CA PRO A 218 1.05 78.13 17.94
C PRO A 218 0.33 79.36 17.35
N SER A 219 -0.11 79.35 16.07
CA SER A 219 -1.27 80.16 15.63
C SER A 219 -1.74 79.91 14.19
N VAL A 220 -3.03 79.58 14.08
CA VAL A 220 -4.08 80.07 13.16
C VAL A 220 -3.64 80.69 11.81
N ILE A 221 -4.24 80.25 10.69
CA ILE A 221 -4.96 81.05 9.66
C ILE A 221 -5.18 80.23 8.36
N LYS A 222 -6.32 80.54 7.74
CA LYS A 222 -7.05 80.00 6.57
C LYS A 222 -6.35 80.20 5.19
N PRO A 223 -6.95 79.68 4.08
CA PRO A 223 -6.28 79.26 2.85
C PRO A 223 -6.48 80.19 1.62
N THR A 224 -5.69 79.99 0.56
CA THR A 224 -5.87 80.51 -0.82
C THR A 224 -4.90 79.73 -1.74
N LEU A 225 -5.35 78.93 -2.72
CA LEU A 225 -5.94 79.18 -4.06
C LEU A 225 -4.92 79.40 -5.21
N TYR A 226 -5.31 78.85 -6.37
CA TYR A 226 -4.75 78.92 -7.74
C TYR A 226 -3.62 77.91 -8.08
N SER A 227 -3.64 77.19 -9.21
CA SER A 227 -4.31 77.41 -10.50
C SER A 227 -4.68 76.11 -11.26
N LYS A 228 -5.88 76.12 -11.86
CA LYS A 228 -6.42 75.30 -12.98
C LYS A 228 -5.72 75.72 -14.31
N PRO A 229 -6.08 75.23 -15.54
CA PRO A 229 -6.92 74.09 -15.97
C PRO A 229 -6.40 73.31 -17.23
N ALA A 230 -7.03 72.18 -17.57
CA ALA A 230 -7.57 71.87 -18.92
C ALA A 230 -8.44 70.59 -18.87
N ALA A 231 -9.57 70.58 -19.59
CA ALA A 231 -10.73 69.71 -19.37
C ALA A 231 -11.19 68.94 -20.63
N ALA A 232 -11.88 67.81 -20.43
CA ALA A 232 -12.94 67.24 -21.28
C ALA A 232 -13.77 66.20 -20.46
N PRO A 233 -15.03 65.88 -20.84
CA PRO A 233 -16.18 65.83 -19.92
C PRO A 233 -16.50 64.44 -19.33
N ILE A 234 -17.09 64.42 -18.14
CA ILE A 234 -17.56 63.22 -17.43
C ILE A 234 -19.08 63.33 -17.21
N SER A 235 -19.79 62.21 -17.43
CA SER A 235 -21.24 62.04 -17.35
C SER A 235 -21.83 62.30 -15.95
N ALA A 236 -23.09 62.74 -15.89
CA ALA A 236 -23.79 63.13 -14.66
C ALA A 236 -23.98 61.97 -13.66
N GLU A 237 -24.06 60.72 -14.11
CA GLU A 237 -24.15 59.54 -13.24
C GLU A 237 -22.85 59.25 -12.47
N GLU A 238 -21.69 59.54 -13.04
CA GLU A 238 -20.40 59.36 -12.38
C GLU A 238 -20.22 60.37 -11.23
N LEU A 239 -20.78 61.57 -11.40
CA LEU A 239 -20.80 62.64 -10.40
C LEU A 239 -21.69 62.32 -9.20
N GLU A 240 -22.84 61.66 -9.42
CA GLU A 240 -23.70 61.20 -8.32
C GLU A 240 -23.10 60.01 -7.56
N LYS A 241 -22.44 59.07 -8.25
CA LYS A 241 -21.71 57.98 -7.61
C LYS A 241 -20.54 58.50 -6.78
N GLN A 242 -19.80 59.48 -7.28
CA GLN A 242 -18.74 60.15 -6.52
C GLN A 242 -19.28 60.92 -5.30
N ARG A 243 -20.46 61.56 -5.40
CA ARG A 243 -21.11 62.20 -4.25
C ARG A 243 -21.54 61.19 -3.17
N LYS A 244 -22.13 60.05 -3.56
CA LYS A 244 -22.50 58.98 -2.62
C LYS A 244 -21.28 58.34 -1.94
N ILE A 245 -20.17 58.18 -2.66
CA ILE A 245 -18.92 57.64 -2.10
C ILE A 245 -18.27 58.65 -1.13
N ALA A 246 -18.27 59.94 -1.48
CA ALA A 246 -17.76 61.00 -0.61
C ALA A 246 -18.62 61.18 0.65
N GLU A 247 -19.94 61.04 0.53
CA GLU A 247 -20.86 61.08 1.68
C GLU A 247 -20.66 59.89 2.62
N LEU A 248 -20.41 58.70 2.07
CA LEU A 248 -20.11 57.50 2.87
C LEU A 248 -18.75 57.63 3.58
N GLN A 249 -17.75 58.21 2.92
CA GLN A 249 -16.44 58.51 3.51
C GLN A 249 -16.53 59.61 4.60
N ALA A 250 -17.34 60.65 4.39
CA ALA A 250 -17.60 61.69 5.38
C ALA A 250 -18.38 61.15 6.60
N ARG A 251 -19.27 60.17 6.40
CA ARG A 251 -19.98 59.47 7.48
C ARG A 251 -19.05 58.56 8.29
N ILE A 252 -18.07 57.93 7.64
CA ILE A 252 -17.01 57.16 8.31
C ILE A 252 -16.11 58.09 9.13
N GLN A 253 -15.73 59.25 8.59
CA GLN A 253 -14.91 60.24 9.30
C GLN A 253 -15.66 60.88 10.49
N ARG A 254 -16.96 61.18 10.38
CA ARG A 254 -17.77 61.65 11.52
C ARG A 254 -17.95 60.60 12.61
N LYS A 255 -18.04 59.32 12.25
CA LYS A 255 -18.09 58.21 13.22
C LYS A 255 -16.74 57.92 13.87
N LEU A 256 -15.63 58.31 13.25
CA LEU A 256 -14.28 58.20 13.84
C LEU A 256 -13.91 59.42 14.71
N ALA A 257 -14.46 60.61 14.42
CA ALA A 257 -14.17 61.86 15.14
C ALA A 257 -15.04 62.09 16.39
N GLY A 258 -16.16 61.40 16.54
CA GLY A 258 -17.02 61.44 17.72
C GLY A 258 -16.55 60.45 18.81
N GLY A 259 -15.43 60.75 19.44
CA GLY A 259 -14.83 59.91 20.48
C GLY A 259 -15.60 59.91 21.81
N ALA A 260 -15.92 58.71 22.29
CA ALA A 260 -16.03 58.39 23.72
C ALA A 260 -15.57 56.94 23.93
N LEU A 261 -14.29 56.70 23.63
CA LEU A 261 -13.52 55.56 24.09
C LEU A 261 -12.12 56.08 24.39
N ALA A 262 -11.86 56.30 25.67
CA ALA A 262 -10.53 56.52 26.18
C ALA A 262 -9.65 55.34 25.77
N SER A 263 -8.62 55.68 25.01
CA SER A 263 -7.55 54.81 24.55
C SER A 263 -6.64 54.41 25.70
N THR A 264 -6.37 53.11 25.83
CA THR A 264 -5.00 52.60 25.77
C THR A 264 -4.99 51.27 25.02
N GLY A 265 -4.62 51.32 23.73
CA GLY A 265 -4.25 50.14 22.95
C GLY A 265 -2.78 49.77 23.14
N GLY A 266 -2.43 48.53 22.80
CA GLY A 266 -1.05 48.13 22.54
C GLY A 266 -0.63 46.82 23.20
N ALA A 267 -1.03 45.69 22.60
CA ALA A 267 -0.33 44.42 22.77
C ALA A 267 1.01 44.49 22.03
N GLY A 268 2.05 44.84 22.79
CA GLY A 268 3.47 44.70 22.48
C GLY A 268 4.22 44.85 23.81
N PRO A 269 5.30 44.09 24.08
CA PRO A 269 6.03 44.25 25.33
C PRO A 269 6.56 45.69 25.42
N ALA A 270 6.42 46.29 26.60
CA ALA A 270 6.84 47.67 26.87
C ALA A 270 8.28 47.92 26.39
N PRO A 271 8.55 49.05 25.72
CA PRO A 271 9.89 49.35 25.22
C PRO A 271 10.87 49.42 26.40
N LEU A 272 11.89 48.58 26.33
CA LEU A 272 12.94 48.47 27.32
C LEU A 272 13.84 49.72 27.25
N ILE A 273 13.88 50.53 28.30
CA ILE A 273 14.72 51.72 28.36
C ILE A 273 16.17 51.24 28.58
N LEU A 274 17.01 51.42 27.56
CA LEU A 274 18.41 51.04 27.54
C LEU A 274 19.30 52.30 27.52
N ASP A 275 20.37 52.33 28.31
CA ASP A 275 21.41 53.37 28.19
C ASP A 275 22.13 53.30 26.83
N ARG A 276 23.01 54.28 26.56
CA ARG A 276 23.88 54.31 25.37
C ARG A 276 24.80 53.07 25.26
N GLU A 277 24.88 52.25 26.30
CA GLU A 277 25.65 50.99 26.35
C GLU A 277 24.76 49.73 26.26
N GLY A 278 23.44 49.87 26.05
CA GLY A 278 22.51 48.76 25.83
C GLY A 278 22.07 48.00 27.08
N ARG A 279 22.03 48.63 28.27
CA ARG A 279 21.65 48.02 29.56
C ARG A 279 20.32 48.55 30.10
N THR A 280 19.54 47.67 30.72
CA THR A 280 18.20 47.94 31.27
C THR A 280 18.19 48.84 32.50
N ILE A 281 17.45 49.95 32.43
CA ILE A 281 17.31 50.93 33.51
C ILE A 281 15.83 51.07 33.92
N ASP A 282 15.56 51.16 35.23
CA ASP A 282 14.22 51.43 35.78
C ASP A 282 13.84 52.91 35.66
N ILE A 283 12.57 53.27 35.86
CA ILE A 283 12.05 54.65 35.77
C ILE A 283 12.74 55.67 36.70
N SER A 284 13.56 55.21 37.65
CA SER A 284 14.36 56.01 38.58
C SER A 284 15.84 56.13 38.20
N GLY A 285 16.26 55.64 37.02
CA GLY A 285 17.64 55.76 36.55
C GLY A 285 18.62 54.73 37.12
N LYS A 286 18.14 53.75 37.90
CA LYS A 286 18.97 52.69 38.50
C LYS A 286 18.93 51.41 37.65
N ARG A 287 20.07 50.74 37.56
CA ARG A 287 20.27 49.51 36.78
C ARG A 287 19.49 48.34 37.38
N VAL A 288 18.65 47.68 36.59
CA VAL A 288 17.89 46.49 37.00
C VAL A 288 18.69 45.23 36.62
N GLN A 289 19.14 44.45 37.61
CA GLN A 289 19.71 43.12 37.36
C GLN A 289 18.57 42.10 37.20
N LEU A 290 18.32 41.69 35.95
CA LEU A 290 17.35 40.64 35.65
C LEU A 290 17.99 39.27 35.91
N THR A 291 17.66 38.63 37.03
CA THR A 291 18.16 37.29 37.38
C THR A 291 17.49 36.24 36.48
N HIS A 292 18.19 35.81 35.43
CA HIS A 292 17.76 34.68 34.61
C HIS A 292 18.03 33.35 35.33
N VAL A 293 16.98 32.69 35.79
CA VAL A 293 17.06 31.30 36.25
C VAL A 293 16.98 30.39 35.03
N ALA A 294 18.12 29.80 34.65
CA ALA A 294 18.19 28.82 33.57
C ALA A 294 17.46 27.51 33.98
N PRO A 295 16.53 26.99 33.17
CA PRO A 295 15.85 25.74 33.48
C PRO A 295 16.79 24.56 33.23
N THR A 296 17.41 24.04 34.29
CA THR A 296 18.24 22.82 34.20
C THR A 296 17.40 21.59 34.54
N LEU A 297 17.18 20.73 33.54
CA LEU A 297 16.54 19.41 33.72
C LEU A 297 17.36 18.58 34.74
N LYS A 298 16.68 18.01 35.75
CA LYS A 298 17.27 17.24 36.87
C LYS A 298 18.27 16.12 36.47
N ALA A 299 18.29 15.71 35.21
CA ALA A 299 19.29 14.80 34.66
C ALA A 299 20.73 15.38 34.69
N ASN A 300 20.89 16.68 34.42
CA ASN A 300 22.19 17.34 34.37
C ASN A 300 22.78 17.55 35.78
N ILE A 301 21.93 17.74 36.80
CA ILE A 301 22.34 17.86 38.21
C ILE A 301 22.89 16.52 38.74
N ARG A 302 22.34 15.38 38.30
CA ARG A 302 22.78 14.05 38.73
C ARG A 302 24.06 13.60 38.02
N ALA A 303 24.28 14.04 36.78
CA ALA A 303 25.53 13.84 36.06
C ALA A 303 26.67 14.64 36.68
N LYS A 304 26.43 15.93 36.98
CA LYS A 304 27.43 16.83 37.58
C LYS A 304 27.83 16.41 38.99
N ARG A 305 26.88 16.03 39.85
CA ARG A 305 27.18 15.48 41.19
C ARG A 305 27.98 14.17 41.15
N ARG A 306 27.79 13.34 40.12
CA ARG A 306 28.54 12.08 39.97
C ARG A 306 29.99 12.34 39.55
N GLU A 307 30.23 13.34 38.71
CA GLU A 307 31.58 13.79 38.36
C GLU A 307 32.28 14.45 39.56
N GLU A 308 31.58 15.31 40.31
CA GLU A 308 32.11 15.95 41.52
C GLU A 308 32.48 14.90 42.59
N PHE A 309 31.65 13.86 42.78
CA PHE A 309 31.95 12.76 43.71
C PHE A 309 33.13 11.90 43.23
N ARG A 310 33.29 11.72 41.91
CA ARG A 310 34.42 10.98 41.32
C ARG A 310 35.73 11.76 41.40
N ALA A 311 35.68 13.09 41.33
CA ALA A 311 36.84 13.96 41.47
C ALA A 311 37.35 14.03 42.94
N GLN A 312 36.46 13.91 43.92
CA GLN A 312 36.85 13.88 45.35
C GLN A 312 37.48 12.54 45.79
N LEU A 313 37.25 11.46 45.04
CA LEU A 313 37.88 10.15 45.28
C LEU A 313 39.23 9.97 44.57
N SER A 314 39.69 10.94 43.78
CA SER A 314 40.94 10.88 43.01
C SER A 314 42.03 11.82 43.54
N ALA A 315 42.10 12.04 44.85
CA ALA A 315 43.26 12.68 45.47
C ALA A 315 44.37 11.62 45.69
N PRO A 316 45.61 11.84 45.19
CA PRO A 316 46.70 10.89 45.32
C PRO A 316 47.35 10.96 46.70
N THR A 317 47.55 9.80 47.34
CA THR A 317 48.39 9.62 48.54
C THR A 317 49.88 9.59 48.16
N PRO A 318 50.78 10.27 48.89
CA PRO A 318 52.21 10.14 48.67
C PRO A 318 52.75 8.87 49.36
N ASP A 319 53.31 7.95 48.57
CA ASP A 319 54.06 6.78 49.03
C ASP A 319 55.56 7.15 49.11
N PRO A 320 56.26 6.96 50.25
CA PRO A 320 57.66 7.33 50.40
C PRO A 320 58.55 6.08 50.34
N ARG A 321 59.03 5.66 49.16
CA ARG A 321 60.16 4.69 49.06
C ARG A 321 60.96 4.91 47.79
N GLY A 322 62.05 5.66 47.92
CA GLY A 322 63.05 5.85 46.88
C GLY A 322 64.41 6.05 47.53
N GLU A 323 65.05 4.96 47.94
CA GLU A 323 66.49 4.93 48.23
C GLU A 323 67.12 3.84 47.36
N SER A 324 67.75 4.29 46.27
CA SER A 324 68.62 3.47 45.43
C SER A 324 70.02 3.53 46.03
N GLY A 325 70.42 2.45 46.70
CA GLY A 325 71.77 2.26 47.22
C GLY A 325 72.82 2.35 46.11
N ALA A 326 73.70 3.33 46.28
CA ALA A 326 74.97 3.51 45.62
C ALA A 326 75.71 2.19 45.39
N TRP A 327 76.19 1.96 44.16
CA TRP A 327 77.46 1.29 43.80
C TRP A 327 77.41 0.98 42.29
N GLN A 328 77.89 1.92 41.46
CA GLN A 328 78.05 1.74 40.01
C GLN A 328 79.42 2.32 39.61
N ASP A 329 80.32 1.46 39.09
CA ASP A 329 81.69 1.83 38.70
C ASP A 329 81.69 2.59 37.35
N PRO A 330 82.23 3.83 37.27
CA PRO A 330 82.23 4.65 36.05
C PRO A 330 83.10 4.13 34.89
N ARG A 331 83.90 3.07 35.06
CA ARG A 331 84.86 2.62 34.04
C ARG A 331 84.37 1.52 33.11
N VAL A 332 83.13 1.03 33.29
CA VAL A 332 82.57 -0.06 32.46
C VAL A 332 81.39 0.44 31.62
N PRO A 333 81.49 0.57 30.28
CA PRO A 333 80.35 0.89 29.45
C PRO A 333 79.44 -0.33 29.28
N THR A 334 78.39 -0.44 30.10
CA THR A 334 77.37 -1.49 29.95
C THR A 334 76.42 -1.14 28.81
N LYS A 335 76.63 -1.72 27.62
CA LYS A 335 75.64 -1.66 26.54
C LYS A 335 74.50 -2.65 26.85
N PRO A 336 73.22 -2.21 26.93
CA PRO A 336 72.12 -3.12 27.18
C PRO A 336 71.89 -4.03 25.96
N ALA A 337 71.70 -5.33 26.21
CA ALA A 337 71.43 -6.32 25.17
C ALA A 337 70.04 -6.08 24.54
N VAL A 338 70.00 -5.67 23.27
CA VAL A 338 68.75 -5.50 22.51
C VAL A 338 68.29 -6.86 21.99
N ARG A 339 67.41 -7.53 22.74
CA ARG A 339 66.61 -8.66 22.23
C ARG A 339 65.30 -8.11 21.72
N ALA A 340 65.05 -8.20 20.42
CA ALA A 340 63.75 -7.84 19.82
C ALA A 340 62.67 -8.81 20.32
N LYS A 341 62.03 -8.47 21.45
CA LYS A 341 60.82 -9.17 21.90
C LYS A 341 59.72 -8.84 20.90
N ARG A 342 59.21 -9.84 20.16
CA ARG A 342 57.92 -9.74 19.48
C ARG A 342 56.88 -9.42 20.54
N ALA A 343 56.52 -8.15 20.65
CA ALA A 343 55.53 -7.70 21.60
C ALA A 343 54.19 -8.29 21.21
N LEU A 344 53.59 -9.07 22.11
CA LEU A 344 52.17 -9.38 22.05
C LEU A 344 51.43 -8.04 21.96
N ARG A 345 50.67 -7.81 20.88
CA ARG A 345 49.83 -6.60 20.76
C ARG A 345 48.64 -6.77 21.69
N PHE A 346 48.87 -6.49 22.97
CA PHE A 346 47.80 -6.42 23.94
C PHE A 346 46.83 -5.32 23.51
N HIS A 347 45.57 -5.68 23.33
CA HIS A 347 44.53 -4.68 23.18
C HIS A 347 44.32 -3.98 24.51
N GLU A 348 44.18 -2.66 24.48
CA GLU A 348 43.94 -1.87 25.67
C GLU A 348 42.77 -2.45 26.49
N PRO A 349 42.93 -2.57 27.81
CA PRO A 349 41.88 -3.08 28.67
C PRO A 349 40.62 -2.23 28.49
N GLY A 350 39.52 -2.88 28.08
CA GLY A 350 38.26 -2.22 27.79
C GLY A 350 37.95 -1.99 26.31
N LYS A 351 38.90 -2.18 25.37
CA LYS A 351 38.63 -2.05 23.92
C LYS A 351 37.51 -2.98 23.45
N PHE A 352 37.53 -4.24 23.90
CA PHE A 352 36.48 -5.20 23.58
C PHE A 352 35.18 -4.96 24.35
N ARG A 353 35.25 -4.36 25.54
CA ARG A 353 34.05 -3.92 26.28
C ARG A 353 33.34 -2.78 25.53
N GLN A 354 34.09 -1.77 25.09
CA GLN A 354 33.59 -0.67 24.26
C GLN A 354 33.09 -1.17 22.90
N LEU A 355 33.76 -2.15 22.28
CA LEU A 355 33.32 -2.75 21.03
C LEU A 355 32.02 -3.53 21.19
N ALA A 356 31.89 -4.30 22.28
CA ALA A 356 30.67 -5.02 22.62
C ALA A 356 29.51 -4.06 22.97
N GLU A 357 29.80 -2.98 23.70
CA GLU A 357 28.84 -1.94 24.04
C GLU A 357 28.39 -1.17 22.79
N ARG A 358 29.31 -0.85 21.87
CA ARG A 358 28.99 -0.29 20.55
C ARG A 358 28.15 -1.26 19.70
N LEU A 359 28.40 -2.58 19.76
CA LEU A 359 27.59 -3.58 19.06
C LEU A 359 26.17 -3.70 19.67
N ARG A 360 26.05 -3.57 21.00
CA ARG A 360 24.75 -3.53 21.70
C ARG A 360 23.98 -2.23 21.44
N MET A 361 24.68 -1.12 21.32
CA MET A 361 24.12 0.21 21.07
C MET A 361 23.91 0.51 19.58
N LYS A 362 24.40 -0.36 18.67
CA LYS A 362 23.97 -0.33 17.26
C LYS A 362 22.48 -0.65 17.27
N PRO A 363 21.60 0.30 16.89
CA PRO A 363 20.17 0.04 16.89
C PRO A 363 19.91 -1.10 15.91
N LEU A 364 19.39 -2.21 16.42
CA LEU A 364 18.70 -3.19 15.58
C LEU A 364 17.68 -2.40 14.78
N LYS A 365 17.75 -2.46 13.44
CA LYS A 365 16.76 -1.81 12.57
C LYS A 365 15.38 -2.15 13.14
N PRO A 366 14.52 -1.16 13.45
CA PRO A 366 13.24 -1.44 14.09
C PRO A 366 12.50 -2.45 13.21
N THR A 367 12.29 -3.65 13.75
CA THR A 367 11.56 -4.71 13.05
C THR A 367 10.12 -4.25 12.96
N TYR A 368 9.70 -3.84 11.76
CA TYR A 368 8.35 -3.37 11.51
C TYR A 368 7.36 -4.53 11.68
N MET A 369 6.67 -4.56 12.82
CA MET A 369 5.55 -5.47 13.01
C MET A 369 4.33 -4.90 12.29
N PRO A 370 3.74 -5.61 11.31
CA PRO A 370 2.55 -5.12 10.63
C PRO A 370 1.40 -4.97 11.62
N VAL A 371 0.83 -3.77 11.69
CA VAL A 371 -0.31 -3.47 12.56
C VAL A 371 -1.59 -4.00 11.93
N PHE A 372 -2.27 -4.91 12.61
CA PHE A 372 -3.55 -5.45 12.18
C PHE A 372 -4.67 -4.81 13.00
N LEU A 373 -5.67 -4.25 12.31
CA LEU A 373 -6.86 -3.67 12.94
C LEU A 373 -8.02 -4.67 12.92
N THR A 374 -8.78 -4.70 13.99
CA THR A 374 -10.05 -5.43 14.05
C THR A 374 -11.07 -4.84 13.07
N LYS A 375 -12.12 -5.61 12.72
CA LYS A 375 -13.21 -5.11 11.86
C LYS A 375 -13.91 -3.88 12.46
N LYS A 376 -14.03 -3.80 13.79
CA LYS A 376 -14.63 -2.66 14.51
C LYS A 376 -13.75 -1.41 14.40
N GLU A 377 -12.44 -1.54 14.59
CA GLU A 377 -11.49 -0.43 14.46
C GLU A 377 -11.39 0.08 13.02
N ARG A 378 -11.32 -0.82 12.03
CA ARG A 378 -11.36 -0.43 10.61
C ARG A 378 -12.63 0.36 10.28
N LYS A 379 -13.78 -0.04 10.84
CA LYS A 379 -15.06 0.68 10.67
C LYS A 379 -15.04 2.04 11.37
N LYS A 380 -14.45 2.13 12.57
CA LYS A 380 -14.29 3.39 13.32
C LYS A 380 -13.38 4.37 12.57
N LEU A 381 -12.20 3.92 12.15
CA LEU A 381 -11.24 4.70 11.37
C LEU A 381 -11.85 5.20 10.06
N ARG A 382 -12.48 4.31 9.28
CA ARG A 382 -13.18 4.70 8.04
C ARG A 382 -14.29 5.74 8.27
N ARG A 383 -15.02 5.67 9.39
CA ARG A 383 -16.07 6.64 9.74
C ARG A 383 -15.47 8.00 10.12
N GLN A 384 -14.39 8.00 10.90
CA GLN A 384 -13.67 9.22 11.28
C GLN A 384 -13.07 9.90 10.05
N SER A 385 -12.30 9.18 9.22
CA SER A 385 -11.70 9.74 8.00
C SER A 385 -12.75 10.25 7.00
N ARG A 386 -13.91 9.59 6.90
CA ARG A 386 -15.02 10.09 6.06
C ARG A 386 -15.68 11.35 6.64
N ARG A 387 -15.81 11.43 7.96
CA ARG A 387 -16.37 12.59 8.65
C ARG A 387 -15.43 13.79 8.53
N GLU A 388 -14.14 13.56 8.67
CA GLU A 388 -13.09 14.58 8.50
C GLU A 388 -13.05 15.08 7.06
N ALA A 389 -13.00 14.18 6.07
CA ALA A 389 -13.02 14.57 4.66
C ALA A 389 -14.30 15.36 4.29
N TRP A 390 -15.45 14.97 4.83
CA TRP A 390 -16.71 15.69 4.59
C TRP A 390 -16.74 17.06 5.28
N LYS A 391 -16.20 17.16 6.51
CA LYS A 391 -16.04 18.46 7.19
C LYS A 391 -15.10 19.38 6.41
N GLU A 392 -13.98 18.86 5.91
CA GLU A 392 -13.03 19.61 5.10
C GLU A 392 -13.68 20.12 3.79
N GLU A 393 -14.46 19.28 3.11
CA GLU A 393 -15.23 19.67 1.92
C GLU A 393 -16.26 20.77 2.25
N GLN A 394 -17.00 20.61 3.35
CA GLN A 394 -17.93 21.65 3.81
C GLN A 394 -17.24 22.95 4.21
N GLU A 395 -16.07 22.88 4.84
CA GLU A 395 -15.27 24.05 5.20
C GLU A 395 -14.74 24.76 3.96
N LYS A 396 -14.32 24.01 2.92
CA LYS A 396 -13.95 24.57 1.61
C LYS A 396 -15.12 25.28 0.93
N VAL A 397 -16.31 24.69 0.97
CA VAL A 397 -17.53 25.32 0.44
C VAL A 397 -17.90 26.55 1.25
N ARG A 398 -17.83 26.48 2.59
CA ARG A 398 -18.13 27.61 3.49
C ARG A 398 -17.16 28.78 3.29
N LEU A 399 -15.89 28.48 3.01
CA LEU A 399 -14.86 29.47 2.70
C LEU A 399 -14.95 29.97 1.25
N GLY A 400 -15.81 29.36 0.41
CA GLY A 400 -16.03 29.75 -0.98
C GLY A 400 -14.94 29.32 -1.96
N LEU A 401 -14.04 28.41 -1.56
CA LEU A 401 -13.02 27.86 -2.47
C LEU A 401 -13.62 26.86 -3.46
N GLU A 402 -14.66 26.14 -3.04
CA GLU A 402 -15.37 25.17 -3.88
C GLU A 402 -16.84 25.58 -3.96
N ALA A 403 -17.41 25.55 -5.17
CA ALA A 403 -18.83 25.77 -5.36
C ALA A 403 -19.63 24.61 -4.75
N PRO A 404 -20.81 24.85 -4.17
CA PRO A 404 -21.68 23.79 -3.67
C PRO A 404 -21.94 22.74 -4.77
N PRO A 405 -21.83 21.44 -4.46
CA PRO A 405 -22.01 20.40 -5.47
C PRO A 405 -23.45 20.40 -5.99
N GLU A 406 -23.59 20.35 -7.32
CA GLU A 406 -24.90 20.31 -7.98
C GLU A 406 -25.75 19.11 -7.52
N PRO A 407 -27.09 19.27 -7.45
CA PRO A 407 -27.99 18.20 -7.03
C PRO A 407 -27.90 17.00 -7.97
N LYS A 408 -27.89 15.81 -7.39
CA LYS A 408 -27.71 14.56 -8.13
C LYS A 408 -28.98 14.16 -8.90
N LEU A 409 -29.15 14.66 -10.12
CA LEU A 409 -30.24 14.22 -11.00
C LEU A 409 -29.98 12.79 -11.52
N ARG A 410 -31.03 11.98 -11.59
CA ARG A 410 -31.08 10.68 -12.27
C ARG A 410 -32.30 10.72 -13.19
N ILE A 411 -32.30 9.95 -14.27
CA ILE A 411 -33.48 9.85 -15.16
C ILE A 411 -34.73 9.43 -14.34
N SER A 412 -34.58 8.53 -13.36
CA SER A 412 -35.64 8.13 -12.41
C SER A 412 -36.13 9.23 -11.47
N ASN A 413 -35.34 10.29 -11.28
CA ASN A 413 -35.60 11.40 -10.36
C ASN A 413 -35.92 12.70 -11.11
N LEU A 414 -35.85 12.70 -12.45
CA LEU A 414 -36.01 13.87 -13.31
C LEU A 414 -37.41 14.48 -13.18
N MET A 415 -38.46 13.66 -13.36
CA MET A 415 -39.85 14.10 -13.26
C MET A 415 -40.25 14.57 -11.85
N ARG A 416 -39.57 14.06 -10.81
CA ARG A 416 -39.81 14.51 -9.42
C ARG A 416 -39.07 15.78 -9.05
N ALA A 417 -37.87 15.99 -9.60
CA ALA A 417 -37.00 17.11 -9.20
C ALA A 417 -37.22 18.38 -10.04
N LEU A 418 -37.62 18.24 -11.30
CA LEU A 418 -37.75 19.35 -12.24
C LEU A 418 -39.14 19.35 -12.90
N GLY A 419 -40.18 18.85 -12.23
CA GLY A 419 -41.49 18.55 -12.85
C GLY A 419 -42.12 19.69 -13.65
N THR A 420 -41.93 20.96 -13.28
CA THR A 420 -42.44 22.11 -14.03
C THR A 420 -41.60 22.44 -15.26
N GLU A 421 -40.27 22.32 -15.18
CA GLU A 421 -39.34 22.59 -16.28
C GLU A 421 -39.28 21.41 -17.26
N ALA A 422 -39.33 20.18 -16.74
CA ALA A 422 -39.29 18.92 -17.49
C ALA A 422 -40.52 18.72 -18.40
N VAL A 423 -41.63 19.40 -18.10
CA VAL A 423 -42.86 19.39 -18.92
C VAL A 423 -42.74 20.37 -20.09
N GLN A 424 -41.97 21.45 -19.95
CA GLN A 424 -41.77 22.44 -21.01
C GLN A 424 -40.84 21.90 -22.10
N ASP A 425 -39.66 21.41 -21.73
CA ASP A 425 -38.66 20.89 -22.68
C ASP A 425 -38.10 19.53 -22.22
N PRO A 426 -38.81 18.41 -22.49
CA PRO A 426 -38.40 17.09 -22.00
C PRO A 426 -37.04 16.64 -22.57
N THR A 427 -36.78 16.90 -23.84
CA THR A 427 -35.55 16.48 -24.54
C THR A 427 -34.31 17.24 -24.05
N ALA A 428 -34.42 18.55 -23.81
CA ALA A 428 -33.30 19.38 -23.35
C ALA A 428 -32.90 19.03 -21.91
N ILE A 429 -33.88 18.79 -21.04
CA ILE A 429 -33.62 18.41 -19.64
C ILE A 429 -33.12 16.97 -19.56
N GLU A 430 -33.62 16.06 -20.39
CA GLU A 430 -33.06 14.72 -20.50
C GLU A 430 -31.59 14.76 -20.97
N ALA A 431 -31.27 15.58 -21.98
CA ALA A 431 -29.89 15.76 -22.45
C ALA A 431 -28.97 16.28 -21.35
N LYS A 432 -29.38 17.31 -20.59
CA LYS A 432 -28.63 17.83 -19.44
C LYS A 432 -28.42 16.77 -18.35
N VAL A 433 -29.44 15.97 -18.03
CA VAL A 433 -29.31 14.90 -17.03
C VAL A 433 -28.42 13.76 -17.53
N ARG A 434 -28.50 13.39 -18.81
CA ARG A 434 -27.58 12.44 -19.44
C ARG A 434 -26.15 12.96 -19.44
N GLU A 435 -25.93 14.25 -19.72
CA GLU A 435 -24.62 14.89 -19.63
C GLU A 435 -24.09 14.86 -18.20
N GLN A 436 -24.91 15.17 -17.19
CA GLN A 436 -24.52 15.05 -15.79
C GLN A 436 -24.23 13.59 -15.39
N ILE A 437 -24.97 12.61 -15.90
CA ILE A 437 -24.68 11.17 -15.70
C ILE A 437 -23.33 10.83 -16.35
N ALA A 438 -23.11 11.24 -17.60
CA ALA A 438 -21.89 11.00 -18.35
C ALA A 438 -20.69 11.68 -17.69
N LYS A 439 -20.83 12.92 -17.21
CA LYS A 439 -19.80 13.65 -16.45
C LYS A 439 -19.43 12.90 -15.17
N ARG A 440 -20.40 12.39 -14.41
CA ARG A 440 -20.13 11.57 -13.21
C ARG A 440 -19.47 10.23 -13.54
N GLN A 441 -19.89 9.57 -14.62
CA GLN A 441 -19.23 8.35 -15.08
C GLN A 441 -17.80 8.64 -15.54
N LYS A 442 -17.59 9.72 -16.30
CA LYS A 442 -16.29 10.16 -16.77
C LYS A 442 -15.36 10.49 -15.60
N THR A 443 -15.78 11.30 -14.63
CA THR A 443 -14.96 11.62 -13.46
C THR A 443 -14.61 10.37 -12.64
N HIS A 444 -15.54 9.42 -12.48
CA HIS A 444 -15.25 8.14 -11.83
C HIS A 444 -14.24 7.29 -12.62
N LEU A 445 -14.39 7.19 -13.94
CA LEU A 445 -13.46 6.46 -14.80
C LEU A 445 -12.09 7.13 -14.84
N ASP A 446 -12.03 8.45 -14.93
CA ASP A 446 -10.79 9.22 -14.96
C ASP A 446 -10.06 9.14 -13.60
N ALA A 447 -10.79 9.19 -12.48
CA ALA A 447 -10.22 8.94 -11.15
C ALA A 447 -9.75 7.48 -10.98
N ASN A 448 -10.37 6.51 -11.63
CA ASN A 448 -9.91 5.12 -11.64
C ASN A 448 -8.69 4.93 -12.52
N LYS A 449 -8.65 5.57 -13.70
CA LYS A 449 -7.51 5.59 -14.61
C LYS A 449 -6.31 6.26 -13.96
N ALA A 450 -6.49 7.40 -13.28
CA ALA A 450 -5.42 8.10 -12.57
C ALA A 450 -4.85 7.27 -11.40
N ARG A 451 -5.68 6.46 -10.73
CA ARG A 451 -5.23 5.53 -9.68
C ARG A 451 -4.68 4.20 -10.20
N ALA A 452 -4.93 3.88 -11.47
CA ALA A 452 -4.45 2.63 -12.05
C ALA A 452 -2.95 2.74 -12.28
N LEU A 453 -2.18 1.85 -11.65
CA LEU A 453 -0.75 1.75 -11.91
C LEU A 453 -0.53 1.48 -13.40
N THR A 454 0.46 2.15 -13.99
CA THR A 454 0.90 1.85 -15.35
C THR A 454 1.39 0.41 -15.44
N LYS A 455 1.42 -0.18 -16.64
CA LYS A 455 1.88 -1.58 -16.82
C LYS A 455 3.30 -1.78 -16.26
N ASP A 456 4.15 -0.78 -16.42
CA ASP A 456 5.54 -0.83 -15.95
C ASP A 456 5.62 -0.71 -14.42
N GLN A 457 4.84 0.20 -13.81
CA GLN A 457 4.74 0.29 -12.34
C GLN A 457 4.19 -1.01 -11.72
N LYS A 458 3.26 -1.70 -12.40
CA LYS A 458 2.78 -3.01 -11.96
C LYS A 458 3.88 -4.06 -12.02
N ARG A 459 4.64 -4.11 -13.13
CA ARG A 459 5.79 -5.01 -13.30
C ARG A 459 6.82 -4.75 -12.21
N GLU A 460 7.23 -3.51 -11.99
CA GLU A 460 8.19 -3.13 -10.95
C GLU A 460 7.69 -3.47 -9.53
N LYS A 461 6.40 -3.28 -9.24
CA LYS A 461 5.83 -3.66 -7.95
C LYS A 461 5.84 -5.18 -7.73
N VAL A 462 5.60 -5.96 -8.78
CA VAL A 462 5.70 -7.43 -8.74
C VAL A 462 7.17 -7.84 -8.61
N ASP A 463 8.05 -7.19 -9.36
CA ASP A 463 9.48 -7.43 -9.37
C ASP A 463 10.09 -7.17 -7.99
N ARG A 464 9.79 -6.02 -7.39
CA ARG A 464 10.18 -5.68 -6.01
C ARG A 464 9.62 -6.65 -4.98
N LYS A 465 8.41 -7.20 -5.19
CA LYS A 465 7.83 -8.21 -4.31
C LYS A 465 8.55 -9.56 -4.46
N LEU A 466 9.09 -9.85 -5.64
CA LEU A 466 9.74 -11.11 -5.96
C LEU A 466 11.23 -11.10 -5.63
N ARG A 467 11.88 -9.95 -5.79
CA ARG A 467 13.25 -9.61 -5.38
C ARG A 467 13.31 -9.42 -3.87
N GLU A 468 12.86 -10.46 -3.16
CA GLU A 468 12.80 -10.47 -1.71
C GLU A 468 14.19 -10.36 -1.10
N ASP A 469 14.22 -9.81 0.11
CA ASP A 469 15.42 -9.60 0.87
C ASP A 469 16.02 -10.95 1.31
N THR A 470 17.14 -11.35 0.67
CA THR A 470 17.90 -12.55 1.03
C THR A 470 18.90 -12.28 2.16
N THR A 471 18.82 -11.12 2.83
CA THR A 471 19.75 -10.75 3.92
C THR A 471 19.66 -11.64 5.15
N MET A 472 18.51 -12.26 5.43
CA MET A 472 18.37 -13.18 6.58
C MET A 472 18.94 -14.57 6.32
N GLY A 473 19.25 -14.89 5.06
CA GLY A 473 19.69 -16.20 4.60
C GLY A 473 19.17 -16.49 3.20
N VAL A 474 19.90 -17.33 2.47
CA VAL A 474 19.55 -17.78 1.12
C VAL A 474 19.04 -19.21 1.22
N HIS A 475 17.83 -19.46 0.75
CA HIS A 475 17.30 -20.81 0.67
C HIS A 475 17.84 -21.48 -0.59
N VAL A 476 18.35 -22.69 -0.44
CA VAL A 476 18.91 -23.49 -1.53
C VAL A 476 18.15 -24.80 -1.63
N ALA A 477 17.83 -25.17 -2.87
CA ALA A 477 17.18 -26.42 -3.22
C ALA A 477 18.00 -27.11 -4.30
N VAL A 478 18.24 -28.41 -4.11
CA VAL A 478 18.98 -29.27 -5.03
C VAL A 478 18.02 -30.32 -5.56
N TYR A 479 17.82 -30.32 -6.86
CA TYR A 479 17.00 -31.31 -7.56
C TYR A 479 17.89 -32.23 -8.38
N ARG A 480 17.51 -33.50 -8.43
CA ARG A 480 18.10 -34.50 -9.32
C ARG A 480 17.06 -34.92 -10.36
N VAL A 481 17.47 -34.93 -11.61
CA VAL A 481 16.69 -35.40 -12.77
C VAL A 481 17.53 -36.43 -13.50
N LYS A 482 16.93 -37.51 -14.03
CA LYS A 482 17.68 -38.54 -14.75
C LYS A 482 18.29 -37.99 -16.03
N ASP A 483 17.47 -37.33 -16.85
CA ASP A 483 17.92 -36.67 -18.08
C ASP A 483 17.25 -35.31 -18.29
N LEU A 484 18.02 -34.36 -18.79
CA LEU A 484 17.57 -33.02 -19.16
C LEU A 484 18.16 -32.58 -20.52
N PHE A 485 18.83 -33.49 -21.24
CA PHE A 485 19.39 -33.23 -22.56
C PHE A 485 18.31 -33.19 -23.64
N GLU A 486 17.45 -34.22 -23.69
CA GLU A 486 16.48 -34.39 -24.78
C GLU A 486 15.27 -33.44 -24.64
N CYS A 487 14.83 -33.14 -23.40
CA CYS A 487 13.67 -32.29 -23.17
C CYS A 487 14.01 -30.79 -23.18
N ALA A 488 14.10 -30.22 -24.38
CA ALA A 488 14.31 -28.78 -24.58
C ALA A 488 13.24 -27.91 -23.89
N SER A 489 12.00 -28.40 -23.80
CA SER A 489 10.91 -27.68 -23.14
C SER A 489 11.10 -27.57 -21.63
N ALA A 490 11.54 -28.66 -20.98
CA ALA A 490 11.82 -28.67 -19.54
C ALA A 490 13.05 -27.83 -19.23
N LYS A 491 14.10 -27.92 -20.06
CA LYS A 491 15.30 -27.07 -19.95
C LYS A 491 14.96 -25.57 -20.01
N PHE A 492 14.17 -25.16 -20.99
CA PHE A 492 13.72 -23.77 -21.12
C PHE A 492 12.90 -23.32 -19.91
N LYS A 493 11.99 -24.18 -19.42
CA LYS A 493 11.18 -23.88 -18.22
C LYS A 493 12.06 -23.70 -16.99
N VAL A 494 13.05 -24.57 -16.77
CA VAL A 494 14.03 -24.48 -15.68
C VAL A 494 14.78 -23.15 -15.72
N GLU A 495 15.34 -22.80 -16.88
CA GLU A 495 16.13 -21.58 -17.07
C GLU A 495 15.30 -20.30 -16.88
N VAL A 496 14.22 -20.19 -17.66
CA VAL A 496 13.43 -18.96 -17.73
C VAL A 496 12.68 -18.71 -16.44
N ASN A 497 12.17 -19.75 -15.76
CA ASN A 497 11.51 -19.53 -14.47
C ASN A 497 12.52 -19.14 -13.39
N ALA A 498 13.73 -19.71 -13.37
CA ALA A 498 14.77 -19.29 -12.43
C ALA A 498 15.14 -17.81 -12.67
N GLN A 499 15.31 -17.40 -13.92
CA GLN A 499 15.60 -16.01 -14.28
C GLN A 499 14.45 -15.05 -13.92
N GLN A 500 13.20 -15.40 -14.27
CA GLN A 500 12.01 -14.60 -13.93
C GLN A 500 11.80 -14.47 -12.43
N LEU A 501 12.20 -15.48 -11.65
CA LEU A 501 12.11 -15.47 -10.19
C LEU A 501 13.31 -14.77 -9.52
N HIS A 502 14.30 -14.26 -10.26
CA HIS A 502 15.57 -13.71 -9.72
C HIS A 502 16.30 -14.69 -8.81
N MET A 503 16.24 -15.97 -9.20
CA MET A 503 16.97 -17.04 -8.54
C MET A 503 18.35 -17.19 -9.18
N THR A 504 19.31 -17.57 -8.36
CA THR A 504 20.69 -17.86 -8.79
C THR A 504 20.92 -19.36 -8.73
N GLY A 505 21.92 -19.88 -9.40
CA GLY A 505 22.16 -21.33 -9.37
C GLY A 505 23.01 -21.86 -10.51
N CYS A 506 23.06 -23.18 -10.62
CA CYS A 506 23.75 -23.87 -11.70
C CYS A 506 23.02 -25.17 -12.02
N VAL A 507 22.98 -25.52 -13.30
CA VAL A 507 22.50 -26.82 -13.77
C VAL A 507 23.66 -27.57 -14.37
N ILE A 508 23.95 -28.74 -13.82
CA ILE A 508 24.97 -29.65 -14.32
C ILE A 508 24.27 -30.76 -15.07
N LEU A 509 24.64 -30.89 -16.34
CA LEU A 509 24.16 -31.93 -17.22
C LEU A 509 25.23 -33.02 -17.30
N HIS A 510 24.90 -34.19 -16.76
CA HIS A 510 25.73 -35.40 -16.78
C HIS A 510 24.87 -36.58 -17.24
N ARG A 511 25.49 -37.59 -17.84
CA ARG A 511 24.78 -38.79 -18.33
C ARG A 511 24.15 -39.54 -17.14
N GLY A 512 22.83 -39.73 -17.17
CA GLY A 512 22.07 -40.45 -16.14
C GLY A 512 21.88 -39.73 -14.80
N CYS A 513 22.46 -38.54 -14.60
CA CYS A 513 22.26 -37.78 -13.36
C CYS A 513 22.47 -36.27 -13.58
N CYS A 514 21.41 -35.57 -13.96
CA CYS A 514 21.38 -34.11 -14.02
C CYS A 514 21.09 -33.51 -12.65
N VAL A 515 21.89 -32.51 -12.24
CA VAL A 515 21.75 -31.86 -10.93
C VAL A 515 21.44 -30.38 -11.14
N ILE A 516 20.33 -29.93 -10.56
CA ILE A 516 19.84 -28.56 -10.64
C ILE A 516 19.94 -27.94 -9.24
N ILE A 517 20.85 -26.99 -9.07
CA ILE A 517 21.04 -26.26 -7.81
C ILE A 517 20.45 -24.87 -7.99
N VAL A 518 19.49 -24.52 -7.14
CA VAL A 518 18.83 -23.21 -7.19
C VAL A 518 18.86 -22.56 -5.83
N GLU A 519 19.25 -21.30 -5.81
CA GLU A 519 19.38 -20.44 -4.65
C GLU A 519 18.43 -19.24 -4.79
N GLY A 520 17.73 -18.90 -3.71
CA GLY A 520 16.78 -17.79 -3.73
C GLY A 520 16.12 -17.54 -2.39
N GLY A 521 15.14 -16.64 -2.40
CA GLY A 521 14.26 -16.40 -1.26
C GLY A 521 13.24 -17.53 -1.08
N PRO A 522 12.63 -17.66 0.11
CA PRO A 522 11.70 -18.75 0.42
C PRO A 522 10.44 -18.75 -0.48
N LYS A 523 9.92 -17.57 -0.88
CA LYS A 523 8.77 -17.53 -1.81
C LYS A 523 9.15 -17.87 -3.25
N GLN A 524 10.39 -17.56 -3.64
CA GLN A 524 10.93 -17.98 -4.94
C GLN A 524 11.06 -19.51 -4.97
N GLN A 525 11.65 -20.09 -3.92
CA GLN A 525 11.81 -21.54 -3.77
C GLN A 525 10.47 -22.28 -3.76
N ALA A 526 9.45 -21.80 -3.04
CA ALA A 526 8.13 -22.44 -3.03
C ALA A 526 7.49 -22.51 -4.43
N LYS A 527 7.66 -21.45 -5.24
CA LYS A 527 7.17 -21.42 -6.63
C LYS A 527 7.98 -22.37 -7.52
N TYR A 528 9.30 -22.38 -7.35
CA TYR A 528 10.20 -23.20 -8.15
C TYR A 528 10.05 -24.70 -7.83
N LYS A 529 9.92 -25.06 -6.54
CA LYS A 529 9.60 -26.42 -6.09
C LYS A 529 8.30 -26.93 -6.70
N ARG A 530 7.25 -26.10 -6.72
CA ARG A 530 5.98 -26.46 -7.38
C ARG A 530 6.12 -26.58 -8.90
N LEU A 531 7.00 -25.78 -9.52
CA LEU A 531 7.33 -25.94 -10.94
C LEU A 531 7.97 -27.31 -11.20
N MET A 532 9.03 -27.62 -10.47
CA MET A 532 9.83 -28.83 -10.66
C MET A 532 9.07 -30.12 -10.34
N LEU A 533 8.30 -30.17 -9.25
CA LEU A 533 7.68 -31.43 -8.80
C LEU A 533 6.26 -31.66 -9.32
N HIS A 534 5.53 -30.61 -9.69
CA HIS A 534 4.09 -30.74 -10.01
C HIS A 534 3.67 -30.16 -11.36
N ARG A 535 4.36 -29.13 -11.88
CA ARG A 535 3.94 -28.47 -13.14
C ARG A 535 4.67 -29.03 -14.36
N ILE A 536 5.94 -29.40 -14.21
CA ILE A 536 6.67 -30.13 -15.23
C ILE A 536 6.34 -31.60 -15.01
N LYS A 537 5.78 -32.23 -16.04
CA LYS A 537 5.51 -33.66 -16.05
C LYS A 537 6.72 -34.35 -16.63
N TRP A 538 7.54 -34.94 -15.77
CA TRP A 538 8.77 -35.60 -16.19
C TRP A 538 8.50 -36.98 -16.79
N GLU A 539 7.43 -37.64 -16.36
CA GLU A 539 7.06 -39.00 -16.79
C GLU A 539 6.66 -39.10 -18.27
N GLU A 540 6.34 -37.98 -18.93
CA GLU A 540 6.00 -37.95 -20.35
C GLU A 540 7.23 -38.19 -21.25
N ASP A 541 8.45 -38.02 -20.70
CA ASP A 541 9.70 -38.24 -21.43
C ASP A 541 10.34 -39.58 -21.00
N THR A 542 10.45 -40.53 -21.92
CA THR A 542 11.22 -41.77 -21.74
C THR A 542 12.70 -41.52 -22.00
N VAL A 543 13.53 -41.95 -21.06
CA VAL A 543 14.98 -41.74 -21.08
C VAL A 543 15.67 -43.09 -21.22
N LYS A 544 16.73 -43.14 -22.01
CA LYS A 544 17.62 -44.30 -22.06
C LYS A 544 18.59 -44.23 -20.88
N ASP A 545 18.44 -45.11 -19.91
CA ASP A 545 19.38 -45.26 -18.79
C ASP A 545 20.77 -45.69 -19.31
N ALA A 546 21.79 -45.68 -18.45
CA ALA A 546 23.18 -46.01 -18.82
C ALA A 546 23.33 -47.44 -19.40
N GLU A 547 22.37 -48.31 -19.10
CA GLU A 547 22.26 -49.71 -19.57
C GLU A 547 21.39 -49.87 -20.83
N GLY A 548 20.85 -48.79 -21.40
CA GLY A 548 20.04 -48.81 -22.63
C GLY A 548 18.56 -49.12 -22.46
N ASN A 549 18.07 -49.23 -21.22
CA ASN A 549 16.65 -49.44 -20.90
C ASN A 549 15.87 -48.11 -20.92
N GLU A 550 14.64 -48.13 -21.45
CA GLU A 550 13.76 -46.94 -21.46
C GLU A 550 13.01 -46.82 -20.13
N VAL A 551 13.41 -45.86 -19.30
CA VAL A 551 12.81 -45.60 -17.99
C VAL A 551 12.22 -44.18 -17.98
N PRO A 552 11.04 -43.96 -17.37
CA PRO A 552 10.46 -42.62 -17.28
C PRO A 552 11.38 -41.67 -16.52
N ASN A 553 11.50 -40.45 -17.04
CA ASN A 553 12.25 -39.41 -16.37
C ASN A 553 11.53 -38.98 -15.09
N THR A 554 12.27 -38.83 -14.00
CA THR A 554 11.73 -38.41 -12.71
C THR A 554 12.60 -37.34 -12.08
N CYS A 555 11.95 -36.37 -11.43
CA CYS A 555 12.61 -35.28 -10.72
C CYS A 555 12.42 -35.46 -9.21
N HIS A 556 13.52 -35.55 -8.47
CA HIS A 556 13.53 -35.70 -7.03
C HIS A 556 14.17 -34.48 -6.36
N LEU A 557 13.60 -34.02 -5.25
CA LEU A 557 14.24 -33.05 -4.38
C LEU A 557 15.22 -33.78 -3.47
N VAL A 558 16.53 -33.58 -3.70
CA VAL A 558 17.60 -34.24 -2.94
C VAL A 558 17.84 -33.52 -1.62
N TRP A 559 17.87 -32.19 -1.65
CA TRP A 559 18.16 -31.39 -0.46
C TRP A 559 17.47 -30.03 -0.53
N GLU A 560 17.01 -29.55 0.62
CA GLU A 560 16.46 -28.22 0.81
C GLU A 560 17.01 -27.66 2.13
N GLY A 561 17.62 -26.48 2.08
CA GLY A 561 18.24 -25.88 3.25
C GLY A 561 18.49 -24.39 3.11
N VAL A 562 19.20 -23.83 4.09
CA VAL A 562 19.52 -22.40 4.16
C VAL A 562 21.03 -22.22 4.27
N THR A 563 21.58 -21.38 3.41
CA THR A 563 22.99 -20.97 3.39
C THR A 563 23.12 -19.48 3.69
N LYS A 564 24.30 -19.07 4.14
CA LYS A 564 24.56 -17.69 4.59
C LYS A 564 24.55 -16.67 3.44
N GLN A 565 25.08 -17.06 2.28
CA GLN A 565 25.24 -16.21 1.09
C GLN A 565 25.00 -17.03 -0.18
N ARG A 566 24.72 -16.33 -1.30
CA ARG A 566 24.60 -16.96 -2.63
C ARG A 566 25.99 -17.39 -3.09
N ALA A 567 26.14 -18.66 -3.47
CA ALA A 567 27.39 -19.18 -4.01
C ALA A 567 27.47 -19.02 -5.54
N PHE A 568 26.31 -18.93 -6.20
CA PHE A 568 26.19 -18.86 -7.65
C PHE A 568 25.70 -17.50 -8.14
N GLY A 569 26.04 -17.18 -9.39
CA GLY A 569 25.46 -16.06 -10.13
C GLY A 569 24.16 -16.46 -10.85
N GLU A 570 23.90 -15.88 -12.02
CA GLU A 570 22.80 -16.30 -12.88
C GLU A 570 22.86 -17.80 -13.20
N ILE A 571 21.69 -18.40 -13.41
CA ILE A 571 21.59 -19.83 -13.70
C ILE A 571 22.30 -20.13 -15.03
N LYS A 572 23.27 -21.05 -14.99
CA LYS A 572 24.02 -21.48 -16.18
C LYS A 572 24.00 -22.99 -16.30
N PHE A 573 23.81 -23.46 -17.53
CA PHE A 573 23.99 -24.87 -17.88
C PHE A 573 25.46 -25.15 -18.13
N LYS A 574 26.00 -26.13 -17.41
CA LYS A 574 27.33 -26.69 -17.65
C LYS A 574 27.14 -28.14 -18.06
N VAL A 575 27.52 -28.47 -19.29
CA VAL A 575 27.58 -29.85 -19.77
C VAL A 575 28.92 -30.42 -19.36
N LEU A 576 28.91 -31.39 -18.43
CA LEU A 576 30.12 -31.96 -17.85
C LEU A 576 30.01 -33.48 -17.97
N PRO A 577 30.70 -34.10 -18.95
CA PRO A 577 30.61 -35.54 -19.20
C PRO A 577 31.27 -36.40 -18.13
N THR A 578 32.16 -35.83 -17.30
CA THR A 578 32.89 -36.58 -16.26
C THR A 578 32.54 -36.04 -14.88
N GLU A 579 32.40 -36.95 -13.93
CA GLU A 579 32.08 -36.65 -12.52
C GLU A 579 33.12 -35.74 -11.86
N LYS A 580 34.40 -35.97 -12.16
CA LYS A 580 35.50 -35.17 -11.63
C LYS A 580 35.38 -33.70 -12.03
N GLN A 581 35.02 -33.44 -13.29
CA GLN A 581 34.79 -32.08 -13.79
C GLN A 581 33.54 -31.46 -13.17
N ALA A 582 32.47 -32.24 -12.97
CA ALA A 582 31.26 -31.77 -12.27
C ALA A 582 31.54 -31.34 -10.83
N ARG A 583 32.31 -32.16 -10.10
CA ARG A 583 32.74 -31.85 -8.73
C ARG A 583 33.65 -30.63 -8.68
N GLU A 584 34.64 -30.53 -9.56
CA GLU A 584 35.56 -29.38 -9.65
C GLU A 584 34.81 -28.08 -9.98
N ALA A 585 33.84 -28.14 -10.89
CA ALA A 585 33.02 -26.99 -11.25
C ALA A 585 32.17 -26.46 -10.08
N LEU A 586 31.76 -27.31 -9.13
CA LEU A 586 31.05 -26.91 -7.91
C LEU A 586 31.99 -26.56 -6.77
N GLN A 587 33.17 -27.16 -6.73
CA GLN A 587 34.24 -26.83 -5.79
C GLN A 587 34.72 -25.39 -5.95
N GLN A 588 34.77 -24.87 -7.18
CA GLN A 588 35.03 -23.44 -7.45
C GLN A 588 34.03 -22.51 -6.75
N HIS A 589 32.81 -23.00 -6.48
CA HIS A 589 31.75 -22.27 -5.78
C HIS A 589 31.61 -22.72 -4.30
N GLY A 590 32.46 -23.62 -3.80
CA GLY A 590 32.37 -24.16 -2.43
C GLY A 590 31.16 -25.06 -2.20
N ALA A 591 30.62 -25.67 -3.26
CA ALA A 591 29.33 -26.37 -3.30
C ALA A 591 29.46 -27.86 -3.70
N GLU A 592 30.64 -28.44 -3.54
CA GLU A 592 30.97 -29.84 -3.92
C GLU A 592 30.06 -30.89 -3.25
N HIS A 593 29.64 -30.63 -2.01
CA HIS A 593 28.78 -31.52 -1.23
C HIS A 593 27.39 -31.72 -1.85
N TYR A 594 26.88 -30.77 -2.65
CA TYR A 594 25.61 -30.95 -3.36
C TYR A 594 25.72 -31.98 -4.49
N TRP A 595 26.87 -32.03 -5.16
CA TRP A 595 27.14 -33.05 -6.18
C TRP A 595 27.27 -34.42 -5.54
N ASP A 596 28.11 -34.53 -4.51
CA ASP A 596 28.39 -35.80 -3.86
C ASP A 596 27.09 -36.42 -3.32
N LEU A 597 26.19 -35.62 -2.73
CA LEU A 597 24.89 -36.07 -2.23
C LEU A 597 23.91 -36.49 -3.35
N ALA A 598 23.81 -35.70 -4.42
CA ALA A 598 22.91 -36.00 -5.53
C ALA A 598 23.37 -37.23 -6.32
N TYR A 599 24.68 -37.33 -6.54
CA TYR A 599 25.32 -38.42 -7.25
C TYR A 599 25.31 -39.72 -6.45
N SER A 600 25.67 -39.68 -5.15
CA SER A 600 25.58 -40.87 -4.29
C SER A 600 24.15 -41.41 -4.24
N GLY A 601 23.17 -40.53 -4.12
CA GLY A 601 21.77 -40.95 -4.16
C GLY A 601 21.34 -41.50 -5.52
N ALA A 602 21.98 -41.12 -6.62
CA ALA A 602 21.65 -41.61 -7.96
C ALA A 602 22.18 -43.03 -8.15
N VAL A 603 23.44 -43.25 -7.76
CA VAL A 603 24.09 -44.56 -7.80
C VAL A 603 23.40 -45.56 -6.86
N LEU A 604 23.01 -45.12 -5.65
CA LEU A 604 22.28 -45.96 -4.70
C LEU A 604 20.84 -46.26 -5.12
N ALA A 605 20.24 -45.43 -5.99
CA ALA A 605 18.91 -45.66 -6.53
C ALA A 605 18.90 -46.58 -7.77
N GLY A 606 20.05 -47.15 -8.14
CA GLY A 606 20.14 -48.32 -9.04
C GLY A 606 19.58 -49.59 -8.37
N PRO A 607 19.34 -50.68 -9.13
CA PRO A 607 18.10 -51.45 -9.18
C PRO A 607 17.83 -52.34 -7.95
N SER A 608 17.53 -51.76 -6.79
CA SER A 608 17.11 -52.54 -5.61
C SER A 608 15.88 -51.99 -4.87
N GLU A 609 15.14 -51.06 -5.46
CA GLU A 609 13.82 -50.66 -4.99
C GLU A 609 12.81 -50.80 -6.13
N GLU A 610 12.34 -52.03 -6.34
CA GLU A 610 10.98 -52.25 -6.84
C GLU A 610 10.00 -52.21 -5.63
N PRO A 611 8.75 -51.77 -5.84
CA PRO A 611 7.85 -51.26 -4.81
C PRO A 611 7.45 -52.22 -3.68
#